data_AF-A0A351QCH5-F1
#
_entry.id   AF-A0A351QCH5-F1
#
_cell.length_a   1.000
_cell.length_b   1.000
_cell.length_c   1.000
_cell.angle_alpha   90.00
_cell.angle_beta   90.00
_cell.angle_gamma   90.00
#
_symmetry.space_group_name_H-M   'P 1'
#
loop_
_entity.id
_entity.type
_entity.pdbx_description
1 polymer ?
#
loop_
_entity_poly.entity_id
_entity_poly.type
_entity_poly.pdbx_seq_one_letter_code
_entity_poly.pdbx_strand_id
1 'polypeptide(L)'
;MKKRILFAGFFIFISNLFCENFPLWYENKGLQFPDFEYISAVGTGYSEAAAKDSALSELALYFEAKISVQRSAKLHGSESLSGNSFGNTEKQRSVYSETNVASETKLPAVSFTNSFFNSARNEYSVCAYIKKSDAASEFQGILSAGILNAAEKIQKSENSKNPYLAFSVANSALVSLEKLQDTAQSLSVLDAKSGSESLKSIGILSERAGGIMSREKPRLTFNVEIQNDAEKNVSYTVQQLLESKGFVCGIKNPNFLISGNVHYSESKNAVGVFVRPAISLQVFSLDGSNEILGSYSRQYPKYGHRDLSNAYAKARVEIEKDLKENLLDSLF
;
A
#
# COMPACT_ATOMS: atom_id res chain seq x y z
N MET A 1 8.87 -74.41 -63.10
CA MET A 1 10.08 -73.64 -62.77
C MET A 1 9.65 -72.32 -62.10
N LYS A 2 9.85 -72.19 -60.78
CA LYS A 2 10.66 -71.13 -60.09
C LYS A 2 10.43 -69.71 -60.66
N LYS A 3 9.92 -68.71 -59.93
CA LYS A 3 10.40 -68.17 -58.63
C LYS A 3 9.32 -67.37 -57.89
N ARG A 4 9.37 -67.45 -56.56
CA ARG A 4 8.78 -66.49 -55.60
C ARG A 4 9.69 -65.26 -55.47
N ILE A 5 9.12 -64.06 -55.35
CA ILE A 5 9.69 -62.83 -54.77
C ILE A 5 8.51 -62.15 -54.05
N LEU A 6 8.26 -62.35 -52.75
CA LEU A 6 8.85 -61.74 -51.55
C LEU A 6 8.60 -60.22 -51.41
N PHE A 7 7.67 -59.92 -50.49
CA PHE A 7 7.44 -58.71 -49.68
C PHE A 7 8.52 -57.62 -49.68
N ALA A 8 8.11 -56.35 -49.82
CA ALA A 8 8.37 -55.24 -48.87
C ALA A 8 8.19 -53.86 -49.54
N GLY A 9 7.56 -52.93 -48.83
CA GLY A 9 7.35 -51.52 -49.22
C GLY A 9 6.01 -51.02 -48.69
N PHE A 10 5.73 -51.19 -47.39
CA PHE A 10 6.16 -50.30 -46.32
C PHE A 10 5.71 -48.85 -46.58
N PHE A 11 4.57 -48.50 -45.97
CA PHE A 11 4.35 -47.22 -45.30
C PHE A 11 4.85 -45.98 -46.06
N ILE A 12 4.12 -45.56 -47.09
CA ILE A 12 4.21 -44.17 -47.56
C ILE A 12 3.46 -43.32 -46.54
N PHE A 13 4.21 -42.93 -45.51
CA PHE A 13 4.21 -41.60 -44.91
C PHE A 13 2.83 -40.94 -44.75
N ILE A 14 2.07 -41.41 -43.76
CA ILE A 14 1.22 -40.51 -42.97
C ILE A 14 2.19 -39.67 -42.13
N SER A 15 2.81 -38.69 -42.75
CA SER A 15 3.46 -37.58 -42.05
C SER A 15 3.15 -36.30 -42.80
N ASN A 16 1.86 -36.02 -42.98
CA ASN A 16 1.46 -34.65 -42.72
C ASN A 16 1.62 -34.48 -41.22
N LEU A 17 2.86 -34.14 -40.86
CA LEU A 17 3.25 -33.61 -39.58
C LEU A 17 2.12 -32.69 -39.13
N PHE A 18 1.55 -32.99 -37.97
CA PHE A 18 0.85 -32.01 -37.17
C PHE A 18 1.88 -30.92 -36.82
N CYS A 19 2.15 -30.04 -37.78
CA CYS A 19 2.81 -28.78 -37.50
C CYS A 19 1.71 -27.91 -36.89
N GLU A 20 1.48 -28.11 -35.59
CA GLU A 20 0.72 -27.16 -34.79
C GLU A 20 1.43 -25.82 -34.99
N ASN A 21 0.79 -24.88 -35.68
CA ASN A 21 1.38 -23.57 -35.96
C ASN A 21 1.44 -22.80 -34.63
N PHE A 22 2.55 -22.95 -33.92
CA PHE A 22 2.76 -22.26 -32.67
C PHE A 22 2.82 -20.74 -32.91
N PRO A 23 2.19 -19.93 -32.06
CA PRO A 23 2.33 -18.48 -32.15
C PRO A 23 3.78 -18.04 -31.99
N LEU A 24 4.18 -16.98 -32.70
CA LEU A 24 5.54 -16.42 -32.62
C LEU A 24 5.97 -16.09 -31.19
N TRP A 25 5.08 -15.52 -30.36
CA TRP A 25 5.36 -15.24 -28.96
C TRP A 25 5.58 -16.51 -28.10
N TYR A 26 5.05 -17.65 -28.52
CA TYR A 26 5.20 -18.94 -27.84
C TYR A 26 6.54 -19.60 -28.19
N GLU A 27 6.95 -19.53 -29.46
CA GLU A 27 8.24 -20.09 -29.91
C GLU A 27 9.43 -19.18 -29.57
N ASN A 28 9.28 -17.88 -29.81
CA ASN A 28 10.32 -16.89 -29.54
C ASN A 28 9.68 -15.54 -29.18
N LYS A 29 9.38 -15.41 -27.88
CA LYS A 29 8.85 -14.20 -27.25
C LYS A 29 9.60 -12.93 -27.65
N GLY A 30 10.93 -12.99 -27.74
CA GLY A 30 11.78 -11.82 -28.01
C GLY A 30 11.66 -11.26 -29.43
N LEU A 31 11.18 -12.04 -30.40
CA LEU A 31 10.92 -11.55 -31.76
C LEU A 31 9.65 -10.69 -31.83
N GLN A 32 8.59 -11.09 -31.12
CA GLN A 32 7.34 -10.36 -31.09
C GLN A 32 7.32 -9.25 -30.04
N PHE A 33 8.01 -9.46 -28.91
CA PHE A 33 8.12 -8.52 -27.80
C PHE A 33 9.59 -8.32 -27.40
N PRO A 34 10.35 -7.51 -28.15
CA PRO A 34 11.75 -7.25 -27.83
C PRO A 34 11.93 -6.58 -26.47
N ASP A 35 12.90 -7.06 -25.68
CA ASP A 35 13.12 -6.63 -24.29
C ASP A 35 13.51 -5.14 -24.15
N PHE A 36 13.93 -4.46 -25.21
CA PHE A 36 14.23 -3.03 -25.17
C PHE A 36 12.96 -2.17 -25.17
N GLU A 37 11.88 -2.63 -25.82
CA GLU A 37 10.61 -1.91 -25.96
C GLU A 37 9.52 -2.46 -25.04
N TYR A 38 9.57 -3.74 -24.72
CA TYR A 38 8.54 -4.44 -23.95
C TYR A 38 9.10 -5.10 -22.68
N ILE A 39 8.22 -5.34 -21.71
CA ILE A 39 8.39 -6.34 -20.67
C ILE A 39 7.31 -7.38 -20.93
N SER A 40 7.68 -8.65 -21.07
CA SER A 40 6.73 -9.71 -21.41
C SER A 40 7.00 -10.99 -20.63
N ALA A 41 5.94 -11.71 -20.28
CA ALA A 41 6.00 -13.01 -19.62
C ALA A 41 4.97 -13.96 -20.24
N VAL A 42 5.26 -15.26 -20.21
CA VAL A 42 4.35 -16.30 -20.68
C VAL A 42 3.84 -17.06 -19.48
N GLY A 43 2.52 -17.13 -19.34
CA GLY A 43 1.85 -17.94 -18.33
C GLY A 43 1.22 -19.18 -18.94
N THR A 44 1.09 -20.22 -18.13
CA THR A 44 0.48 -21.50 -18.51
C THR A 44 -0.56 -21.91 -17.48
N GLY A 45 -1.58 -22.66 -17.90
CA GLY A 45 -2.60 -23.14 -16.98
C GLY A 45 -3.63 -24.07 -17.62
N TYR A 46 -4.42 -24.75 -16.80
CA TYR A 46 -5.46 -25.66 -17.27
C TYR A 46 -6.69 -24.95 -17.86
N SER A 47 -6.74 -23.62 -17.78
CA SER A 47 -7.74 -22.76 -18.41
C SER A 47 -7.07 -21.47 -18.89
N GLU A 48 -7.72 -20.75 -19.80
CA GLU A 48 -7.24 -19.43 -20.25
C GLU A 48 -7.10 -18.44 -19.08
N ALA A 49 -8.04 -18.45 -18.14
CA ALA A 49 -7.99 -17.60 -16.95
C ALA A 49 -6.76 -17.94 -16.09
N ALA A 50 -6.50 -19.22 -15.82
CA ALA A 50 -5.33 -19.65 -15.07
C ALA A 50 -4.01 -19.29 -15.79
N ALA A 51 -3.96 -19.39 -17.12
CA ALA A 51 -2.80 -18.98 -17.90
C ALA A 51 -2.56 -17.45 -17.84
N LYS A 52 -3.63 -16.63 -17.84
CA LYS A 52 -3.54 -15.18 -17.66
C LYS A 52 -3.05 -14.81 -16.26
N ASP A 53 -3.60 -15.43 -15.22
CA ASP A 53 -3.17 -15.20 -13.83
C ASP A 53 -1.71 -15.60 -13.61
N SER A 54 -1.29 -16.72 -14.21
CA SER A 54 0.12 -17.15 -14.22
C SER A 54 1.01 -16.12 -14.92
N ALA A 55 0.61 -15.60 -16.08
CA ALA A 55 1.40 -14.61 -16.82
C ALA A 55 1.54 -13.29 -16.05
N LEU A 56 0.46 -12.86 -15.37
CA LEU A 56 0.49 -11.69 -14.49
C LEU A 56 1.42 -11.90 -13.28
N SER A 57 1.38 -13.08 -12.67
CA SER A 57 2.24 -13.42 -11.54
C SER A 57 3.72 -13.35 -11.93
N GLU A 58 4.06 -13.87 -13.12
CA GLU A 58 5.43 -13.79 -13.66
C GLU A 58 5.88 -12.34 -13.93
N LEU A 59 4.98 -11.48 -14.45
CA LEU A 59 5.28 -10.06 -14.60
C LEU A 59 5.49 -9.36 -13.25
N ALA A 60 4.66 -9.66 -12.25
CA ALA A 60 4.82 -9.11 -10.90
C ALA A 60 6.17 -9.51 -10.30
N LEU A 61 6.53 -10.80 -10.38
CA LEU A 61 7.82 -11.31 -9.92
C LEU A 61 9.00 -10.62 -10.63
N TYR A 62 8.88 -10.35 -11.93
CA TYR A 62 9.91 -9.61 -12.66
C TYR A 62 10.13 -8.21 -12.07
N PHE A 63 9.06 -7.46 -11.82
CA PHE A 63 9.17 -6.12 -11.21
C PHE A 63 9.72 -6.19 -9.79
N GLU A 64 9.22 -7.10 -8.96
CA GLU A 64 9.70 -7.30 -7.58
C GLU A 64 11.19 -7.62 -7.54
N ALA A 65 11.65 -8.52 -8.40
CA ALA A 65 13.06 -8.86 -8.51
C ALA A 65 13.92 -7.64 -8.92
N LYS A 66 13.45 -6.85 -9.89
CA LYS A 66 14.18 -5.64 -10.33
C LYS A 66 14.21 -4.55 -9.26
N ILE A 67 13.09 -4.29 -8.59
CA ILE A 67 13.00 -3.33 -7.49
C ILE A 67 13.89 -3.77 -6.32
N SER A 68 13.87 -5.06 -5.96
CA SER A 68 14.70 -5.61 -4.89
C SER A 68 16.19 -5.42 -5.17
N VAL A 69 16.65 -5.76 -6.38
CA VAL A 69 18.05 -5.54 -6.81
C VAL A 69 18.43 -4.05 -6.73
N GLN A 70 17.55 -3.16 -7.19
CA GLN A 70 17.80 -1.71 -7.11
C GLN A 70 17.90 -1.22 -5.66
N ARG A 71 17.04 -1.72 -4.75
CA ARG A 71 17.10 -1.39 -3.32
C ARG A 71 18.41 -1.87 -2.69
N SER A 72 18.80 -3.13 -2.90
CA SER A 72 20.05 -3.69 -2.36
C SER A 72 21.29 -2.94 -2.86
N ALA A 73 21.33 -2.58 -4.16
CA ALA A 73 22.43 -1.80 -4.71
C ALA A 73 22.55 -0.41 -4.05
N LYS A 74 21.42 0.23 -3.76
CA LYS A 74 21.38 1.53 -3.07
C LYS A 74 21.86 1.44 -1.62
N LEU A 75 21.46 0.39 -0.90
CA LEU A 75 21.90 0.14 0.48
C LEU A 75 23.42 -0.03 0.56
N HIS A 76 23.99 -0.93 -0.25
CA HIS A 76 25.45 -1.15 -0.28
C HIS A 76 26.24 0.09 -0.72
N GLY A 77 25.72 0.89 -1.66
CA GLY A 77 26.32 2.16 -2.04
C GLY A 77 26.32 3.20 -0.90
N SER A 78 25.27 3.22 -0.08
CA SER A 78 25.17 4.12 1.08
C SER A 78 26.08 3.71 2.24
N GLU A 79 26.27 2.41 2.47
CA GLU A 79 27.21 1.89 3.47
C GLU A 79 28.67 2.17 3.08
N SER A 80 29.00 2.02 1.80
CA SER A 80 30.35 2.25 1.28
C SER A 80 30.78 3.73 1.35
N LEU A 81 29.81 4.67 1.24
CA LEU A 81 30.06 6.10 1.41
C LEU A 81 30.14 6.54 2.89
N SER A 82 29.76 5.67 3.84
CA SER A 82 29.90 5.90 5.28
C SER A 82 31.23 5.42 5.87
N GLY A 83 32.12 4.86 5.04
CA GLY A 83 33.45 4.38 5.45
C GLY A 83 34.53 5.45 5.32
N ASN A 84 34.43 6.56 6.06
CA ASN A 84 35.57 7.43 6.42
C ASN A 84 35.14 8.58 7.36
N SER A 85 34.91 8.26 8.64
CA SER A 85 35.22 9.18 9.75
C SER A 85 35.15 8.43 11.07
N PHE A 86 36.32 8.19 11.63
CA PHE A 86 36.48 7.82 13.03
C PHE A 86 36.21 9.09 13.86
N GLY A 87 35.04 9.16 14.50
CA GLY A 87 34.66 10.31 15.31
C GLY A 87 33.26 10.16 15.87
N ASN A 88 33.17 9.77 17.14
CA ASN A 88 31.97 9.59 17.94
C ASN A 88 30.87 10.64 17.67
N THR A 89 29.76 10.23 17.06
CA THR A 89 28.48 10.95 17.17
C THR A 89 27.35 9.91 17.09
N GLU A 90 27.11 9.25 18.23
CA GLU A 90 25.81 8.65 18.50
C GLU A 90 24.74 9.75 18.50
N LYS A 91 23.61 9.44 17.84
CA LYS A 91 22.30 10.12 17.83
C LYS A 91 22.06 11.08 16.66
N GLN A 92 20.91 10.83 16.02
CA GLN A 92 20.31 11.54 14.89
C GLN A 92 20.89 11.24 13.50
N ARG A 93 20.76 9.99 13.09
CA ARG A 93 20.32 9.72 11.72
C ARG A 93 19.11 8.82 11.84
N SER A 94 17.93 9.41 11.68
CA SER A 94 16.67 8.66 11.65
C SER A 94 16.81 7.59 10.59
N VAL A 95 16.99 6.37 11.07
CA VAL A 95 16.65 5.13 10.39
C VAL A 95 15.22 5.32 9.92
N TYR A 96 15.06 5.75 8.66
CA TYR A 96 13.79 5.54 7.97
C TYR A 96 13.68 4.03 7.90
N SER A 97 12.85 3.53 8.80
CA SER A 97 12.38 2.16 8.86
C SER A 97 12.30 1.60 7.44
N GLU A 98 13.10 0.57 7.17
CA GLU A 98 12.81 -0.39 6.12
C GLU A 98 11.45 -1.01 6.47
N THR A 99 10.38 -0.33 6.08
CA THR A 99 9.08 -0.96 6.02
C THR A 99 9.16 -1.94 4.85
N ASN A 100 9.43 -3.18 5.22
CA ASN A 100 9.26 -4.34 4.38
C ASN A 100 7.76 -4.49 4.09
N VAL A 101 7.23 -3.59 3.27
CA VAL A 101 5.88 -3.69 2.70
C VAL A 101 6.05 -4.57 1.48
N ALA A 102 5.51 -5.78 1.54
CA ALA A 102 5.12 -6.51 0.34
C ALA A 102 4.06 -5.64 -0.35
N SER A 103 4.53 -4.69 -1.16
CA SER A 103 3.66 -3.86 -1.99
C SER A 103 3.17 -4.78 -3.09
N GLU A 104 1.85 -4.97 -3.18
CA GLU A 104 1.25 -5.60 -4.35
C GLU A 104 1.69 -4.79 -5.56
N THR A 105 2.63 -5.33 -6.33
CA THR A 105 3.25 -4.58 -7.42
C THR A 105 2.18 -4.23 -8.45
N LYS A 106 1.83 -2.94 -8.52
CA LYS A 106 0.81 -2.47 -9.46
C LYS A 106 1.38 -2.48 -10.88
N LEU A 107 0.97 -3.47 -11.67
CA LEU A 107 1.38 -3.60 -13.06
C LEU A 107 0.63 -2.59 -13.95
N PRO A 108 1.32 -1.68 -14.67
CA PRO A 108 0.67 -0.73 -15.58
C PRO A 108 0.30 -1.38 -16.91
N ALA A 109 -0.87 -1.02 -17.44
CA ALA A 109 -1.26 -1.22 -18.84
C ALA A 109 -0.93 -2.61 -19.44
N VAL A 110 -1.14 -3.69 -18.67
CA VAL A 110 -0.86 -5.05 -19.14
C VAL A 110 -1.81 -5.42 -20.28
N SER A 111 -1.23 -5.83 -21.39
CA SER A 111 -1.95 -6.40 -22.53
C SER A 111 -1.67 -7.90 -22.64
N PHE A 112 -2.59 -8.63 -23.26
CA PHE A 112 -2.46 -10.07 -23.46
C PHE A 112 -2.54 -10.41 -24.95
N THR A 113 -1.78 -11.42 -25.36
CA THR A 113 -2.00 -12.08 -26.65
C THR A 113 -3.28 -12.92 -26.62
N ASN A 114 -3.70 -13.39 -27.80
CA ASN A 114 -4.66 -14.48 -27.86
C ASN A 114 -4.12 -15.71 -27.13
N SER A 115 -5.02 -16.49 -26.52
CA SER A 115 -4.67 -17.74 -25.88
C SER A 115 -4.33 -18.81 -26.91
N PHE A 116 -3.37 -19.67 -26.57
CA PHE A 116 -2.97 -20.82 -27.37
C PHE A 116 -3.12 -22.08 -26.53
N PHE A 117 -3.83 -23.07 -27.05
CA PHE A 117 -3.99 -24.36 -26.39
C PHE A 117 -2.98 -25.34 -26.96
N ASN A 118 -2.11 -25.87 -26.10
CA ASN A 118 -1.16 -26.90 -26.47
C ASN A 118 -1.80 -28.28 -26.22
N SER A 119 -2.20 -28.95 -27.29
CA SER A 119 -2.91 -30.23 -27.21
C SER A 119 -2.02 -31.37 -26.67
N ALA A 120 -0.70 -31.29 -26.86
CA ALA A 120 0.25 -32.29 -26.36
C ALA A 120 0.45 -32.21 -24.85
N ARG A 121 0.35 -31.01 -24.27
CA ARG A 121 0.52 -30.75 -22.82
C ARG A 121 -0.81 -30.57 -22.09
N ASN A 122 -1.92 -30.49 -22.81
CA ASN A 122 -3.26 -30.24 -22.28
C ASN A 122 -3.31 -28.97 -21.41
N GLU A 123 -2.71 -27.88 -21.91
CA GLU A 123 -2.59 -26.60 -21.19
C GLU A 123 -2.86 -25.41 -22.13
N TYR A 124 -3.40 -24.34 -21.58
CA TYR A 124 -3.47 -23.03 -22.21
C TYR A 124 -2.19 -22.24 -21.90
N SER A 125 -1.75 -21.45 -22.88
CA SER A 125 -0.64 -20.51 -22.77
C SER A 125 -1.10 -19.13 -23.23
N VAL A 126 -0.63 -18.09 -22.53
CA VAL A 126 -0.88 -16.69 -22.89
C VAL A 126 0.38 -15.88 -22.62
N CYS A 127 0.72 -14.94 -23.49
CA CYS A 127 1.76 -13.95 -23.22
C CYS A 127 1.13 -12.64 -22.73
N ALA A 128 1.52 -12.21 -21.54
CA ALA A 128 1.26 -10.87 -21.03
C ALA A 128 2.44 -9.96 -21.37
N TYR A 129 2.15 -8.73 -21.81
CA TYR A 129 3.18 -7.76 -22.19
C TYR A 129 2.81 -6.33 -21.81
N ILE A 130 3.84 -5.53 -21.54
CA ILE A 130 3.78 -4.12 -21.21
C ILE A 130 4.71 -3.39 -22.17
N LYS A 131 4.19 -2.38 -22.87
CA LYS A 131 5.03 -1.48 -23.67
C LYS A 131 5.63 -0.41 -22.75
N LYS A 132 6.96 -0.37 -22.67
CA LYS A 132 7.66 0.44 -21.65
C LYS A 132 7.36 1.92 -21.78
N SER A 133 7.31 2.47 -23.00
CA SER A 133 7.06 3.90 -23.23
C SER A 133 5.70 4.34 -22.71
N ASP A 134 4.67 3.54 -22.97
CA ASP A 134 3.28 3.89 -22.67
C ASP A 134 3.06 3.81 -21.16
N ALA A 135 3.56 2.72 -20.53
CA ALA A 135 3.54 2.56 -19.08
C ALA A 135 4.39 3.62 -18.34
N ALA A 136 5.57 3.96 -18.87
CA ALA A 136 6.42 4.99 -18.28
C ALA A 136 5.73 6.37 -18.34
N SER A 137 5.08 6.70 -19.46
CA SER A 137 4.34 7.96 -19.60
C SER A 137 3.17 8.06 -18.62
N GLU A 138 2.41 6.98 -18.41
CA GLU A 138 1.33 6.93 -17.42
C GLU A 138 1.86 7.20 -16.00
N PHE A 139 2.90 6.48 -15.59
CA PHE A 139 3.51 6.66 -14.26
C PHE A 139 4.14 8.04 -14.07
N GLN A 140 4.81 8.59 -15.09
CA GLN A 140 5.34 9.95 -15.03
C GLN A 140 4.23 10.99 -14.82
N GLY A 141 3.05 10.81 -15.44
CA GLY A 141 1.89 11.67 -15.23
C GLY A 141 1.37 11.62 -13.79
N ILE A 142 1.20 10.41 -13.24
CA ILE A 142 0.79 10.20 -11.84
C ILE A 142 1.79 10.81 -10.87
N LEU A 143 3.09 10.56 -11.08
CA LEU A 143 4.16 11.06 -10.23
C LEU A 143 4.27 12.58 -10.26
N SER A 144 4.20 13.20 -11.45
CA SER A 144 4.32 14.65 -11.58
C SER A 144 3.18 15.37 -10.85
N ALA A 145 1.94 14.92 -11.04
CA ALA A 145 0.78 15.49 -10.36
C ALA A 145 0.84 15.25 -8.85
N GLY A 146 1.20 14.03 -8.43
CA GLY A 146 1.29 13.65 -7.03
C GLY A 146 2.39 14.41 -6.27
N ILE A 147 3.58 14.53 -6.85
CA ILE A 147 4.72 15.25 -6.27
C ILE A 147 4.39 16.74 -6.12
N LEU A 148 3.76 17.34 -7.14
CA LEU A 148 3.32 18.74 -7.06
C LEU A 148 2.31 18.95 -5.92
N ASN A 149 1.28 18.10 -5.84
CA ASN A 149 0.28 18.16 -4.77
C ASN A 149 0.91 18.00 -3.37
N ALA A 150 1.83 17.05 -3.22
CA ALA A 150 2.55 16.84 -1.95
C ALA A 150 3.41 18.06 -1.58
N ALA A 151 4.09 18.68 -2.55
CA ALA A 151 4.86 19.89 -2.34
C ALA A 151 3.98 21.07 -1.88
N GLU A 152 2.81 21.26 -2.49
CA GLU A 152 1.84 22.27 -2.08
C GLU A 152 1.32 22.05 -0.66
N LYS A 153 1.00 20.80 -0.30
CA LYS A 153 0.60 20.44 1.07
C LYS A 153 1.72 20.76 2.07
N ILE A 154 2.97 20.41 1.77
CA ILE A 154 4.11 20.70 2.62
C ILE A 154 4.29 22.22 2.80
N GLN A 155 4.19 23.00 1.72
CA GLN A 155 4.27 24.45 1.79
C GLN A 155 3.12 25.06 2.63
N LYS A 156 1.90 24.53 2.48
CA LYS A 156 0.76 24.95 3.32
C LYS A 156 1.00 24.65 4.79
N SER A 157 1.58 23.49 5.09
CA SER A 157 1.97 23.08 6.44
C SER A 157 3.05 24.00 7.03
N GLU A 158 4.09 24.34 6.27
CA GLU A 158 5.16 25.26 6.69
C GLU A 158 4.64 26.66 7.06
N ASN A 159 3.62 27.13 6.35
CA ASN A 159 3.00 28.44 6.56
C ASN A 159 1.88 28.44 7.62
N SER A 160 1.50 27.28 8.14
CA SER A 160 0.42 27.18 9.12
C SER A 160 0.85 27.69 10.49
N LYS A 161 0.05 28.58 11.07
CA LYS A 161 0.26 29.04 12.45
C LYS A 161 -0.28 28.06 13.49
N ASN A 162 -1.29 27.26 13.11
CA ASN A 162 -1.87 26.23 13.97
C ASN A 162 -0.98 24.97 13.89
N PRO A 163 -0.39 24.52 15.02
CA PRO A 163 0.51 23.36 15.02
C PRO A 163 -0.20 22.06 14.62
N TYR A 164 -1.51 21.94 14.89
CA TYR A 164 -2.29 20.78 14.47
C TYR A 164 -2.40 20.72 12.95
N LEU A 165 -2.82 21.82 12.32
CA LEU A 165 -2.95 21.88 10.86
C LEU A 165 -1.59 21.71 10.18
N ALA A 166 -0.53 22.27 10.76
CA ALA A 166 0.83 22.05 10.28
C ALA A 166 1.19 20.54 10.31
N PHE A 167 0.99 19.88 11.45
CA PHE A 167 1.29 18.46 11.61
C PHE A 167 0.42 17.56 10.71
N SER A 168 -0.91 17.74 10.74
CA SER A 168 -1.88 16.93 9.99
C SER A 168 -1.65 17.02 8.47
N VAL A 169 -1.48 18.23 7.93
CA VAL A 169 -1.25 18.40 6.49
C VAL A 169 0.11 17.81 6.08
N ALA A 170 1.15 17.92 6.92
CA ALA A 170 2.44 17.26 6.66
C ALA A 170 2.32 15.73 6.71
N ASN A 171 1.57 15.18 7.68
CA ASN A 171 1.29 13.75 7.78
C ASN A 171 0.57 13.22 6.53
N SER A 172 -0.49 13.92 6.09
CA SER A 172 -1.20 13.61 4.85
C SER A 172 -0.29 13.65 3.61
N ALA A 173 0.63 14.61 3.56
CA ALA A 173 1.62 14.69 2.48
C ALA A 173 2.58 13.49 2.51
N LEU A 174 3.05 13.09 3.70
CA LEU A 174 3.96 11.95 3.87
C LEU A 174 3.29 10.64 3.43
N VAL A 175 2.05 10.37 3.85
CA VAL A 175 1.28 9.20 3.41
C VAL A 175 1.06 9.20 1.88
N SER A 176 0.88 10.39 1.29
CA SER A 176 0.77 10.51 -0.17
C SER A 176 2.10 10.20 -0.87
N LEU A 177 3.22 10.68 -0.31
CA LEU A 177 4.57 10.45 -0.83
C LEU A 177 4.99 8.98 -0.76
N GLU A 178 4.60 8.26 0.30
CA GLU A 178 4.84 6.81 0.42
C GLU A 178 4.20 6.03 -0.73
N LYS A 179 2.95 6.35 -1.10
CA LYS A 179 2.28 5.73 -2.26
C LYS A 179 2.96 6.08 -3.59
N LEU A 180 3.47 7.30 -3.72
CA LEU A 180 4.22 7.73 -4.90
C LEU A 180 5.59 7.06 -4.98
N GLN A 181 6.19 6.71 -3.85
CA GLN A 181 7.46 5.99 -3.81
C GLN A 181 7.35 4.62 -4.50
N ASP A 182 6.29 3.87 -4.24
CA ASP A 182 6.04 2.57 -4.90
C ASP A 182 5.84 2.73 -6.41
N THR A 183 5.15 3.80 -6.82
CA THR A 183 4.98 4.14 -8.24
C THR A 183 6.31 4.51 -8.90
N ALA A 184 7.17 5.26 -8.20
CA ALA A 184 8.49 5.67 -8.70
C ALA A 184 9.47 4.49 -8.77
N GLN A 185 9.37 3.52 -7.86
CA GLN A 185 10.11 2.26 -7.95
C GLN A 185 9.69 1.44 -9.16
N SER A 186 8.39 1.33 -9.41
CA SER A 186 7.87 0.66 -10.61
C SER A 186 8.30 1.37 -11.89
N LEU A 187 8.30 2.71 -11.91
CA LEU A 187 8.86 3.49 -13.02
C LEU A 187 10.36 3.22 -13.20
N SER A 188 11.13 3.02 -12.14
CA SER A 188 12.57 2.73 -12.22
C SER A 188 12.89 1.40 -12.92
N VAL A 189 11.92 0.48 -13.03
CA VAL A 189 12.04 -0.75 -13.82
C VAL A 189 11.83 -0.48 -15.32
N LEU A 190 10.99 0.50 -15.65
CA LEU A 190 10.62 0.87 -17.02
C LEU A 190 11.60 1.90 -17.63
N ASP A 191 11.91 2.93 -16.86
CA ASP A 191 12.82 4.03 -17.14
C ASP A 191 13.59 4.38 -15.85
N ALA A 192 14.81 3.85 -15.75
CA ALA A 192 15.66 4.02 -14.59
C ALA A 192 16.00 5.50 -14.28
N LYS A 193 16.11 6.35 -15.30
CA LYS A 193 16.48 7.76 -15.11
C LYS A 193 15.31 8.52 -14.48
N SER A 194 14.13 8.49 -15.11
CA SER A 194 12.96 9.19 -14.59
C SER A 194 12.48 8.64 -13.25
N GLY A 195 12.58 7.32 -13.06
CA GLY A 195 12.31 6.69 -11.77
C GLY A 195 13.23 7.21 -10.66
N SER A 196 14.54 7.27 -10.91
CA SER A 196 15.52 7.79 -9.93
C SER A 196 15.32 9.28 -9.62
N GLU A 197 14.98 10.11 -10.61
CA GLU A 197 14.69 11.54 -10.42
C GLU A 197 13.44 11.75 -9.55
N SER A 198 12.41 10.93 -9.77
CA SER A 198 11.18 10.95 -8.97
C SER A 198 11.44 10.52 -7.54
N LEU A 199 12.17 9.42 -7.33
CA LEU A 199 12.56 8.94 -6.00
C LEU A 199 13.38 9.97 -5.21
N LYS A 200 14.28 10.70 -5.88
CA LYS A 200 15.04 11.79 -5.24
C LYS A 200 14.13 12.91 -4.77
N SER A 201 13.20 13.35 -5.63
CA SER A 201 12.23 14.40 -5.30
C SER A 201 11.33 14.00 -4.13
N ILE A 202 10.82 12.77 -4.15
CA ILE A 202 10.02 12.19 -3.06
C ILE A 202 10.81 12.15 -1.75
N GLY A 203 12.08 11.73 -1.78
CA GLY A 203 12.94 11.69 -0.58
C GLY A 203 13.12 13.06 0.06
N ILE A 204 13.40 14.10 -0.74
CA ILE A 204 13.55 15.48 -0.26
C ILE A 204 12.25 15.98 0.39
N LEU A 205 11.10 15.74 -0.25
CA LEU A 205 9.80 16.16 0.29
C LEU A 205 9.43 15.40 1.56
N SER A 206 9.76 14.10 1.64
CA SER A 206 9.51 13.27 2.82
C SER A 206 10.33 13.75 4.02
N GLU A 207 11.60 14.10 3.81
CA GLU A 207 12.45 14.71 4.85
C GLU A 207 11.87 16.04 5.35
N ARG A 208 11.42 16.91 4.44
CA ARG A 208 10.77 18.18 4.80
C ARG A 208 9.51 17.95 5.62
N ALA A 209 8.61 17.06 5.18
CA ALA A 209 7.39 16.72 5.90
C ALA A 209 7.70 16.16 7.30
N GLY A 210 8.64 15.21 7.39
CA GLY A 210 9.08 14.63 8.66
C GLY A 210 9.72 15.65 9.61
N GLY A 211 10.46 16.63 9.08
CA GLY A 211 11.01 17.75 9.85
C GLY A 211 9.92 18.63 10.45
N ILE A 212 8.86 18.94 9.70
CA ILE A 212 7.71 19.68 10.20
C ILE A 212 7.00 18.88 11.29
N MET A 213 6.68 17.61 11.03
CA MET A 213 6.01 16.74 12.01
C MET A 213 6.80 16.66 13.31
N SER A 214 8.12 16.50 13.24
CA SER A 214 8.99 16.42 14.43
C SER A 214 9.02 17.73 15.23
N ARG A 215 8.93 18.88 14.56
CA ARG A 215 8.90 20.20 15.18
C ARG A 215 7.55 20.50 15.85
N GLU A 216 6.45 20.13 15.20
CA GLU A 216 5.10 20.47 15.68
C GLU A 216 4.55 19.48 16.71
N LYS A 217 4.94 18.20 16.63
CA LYS A 217 4.43 17.14 17.51
C LYS A 217 4.51 17.44 19.01
N PRO A 218 5.61 17.98 19.57
CA PRO A 218 5.68 18.34 20.99
C PRO A 218 4.73 19.46 21.41
N ARG A 219 4.22 20.26 20.45
CA ARG A 219 3.27 21.36 20.66
C ARG A 219 1.82 20.88 20.62
N LEU A 220 1.58 19.62 20.24
CA LEU A 220 0.27 19.00 20.22
C LEU A 220 -0.02 18.38 21.59
N THR A 221 -0.61 19.18 22.47
CA THR A 221 -1.05 18.76 23.80
C THR A 221 -2.57 18.59 23.81
N PHE A 222 -3.03 17.40 24.17
CA PHE A 222 -4.45 17.02 24.11
C PHE A 222 -5.05 16.80 25.50
N ASN A 223 -6.27 17.30 25.70
CA ASN A 223 -7.19 16.80 26.71
C ASN A 223 -8.24 15.91 26.06
N VAL A 224 -8.75 14.89 26.76
CA VAL A 224 -9.72 13.93 26.23
C VAL A 224 -10.96 13.92 27.12
N GLU A 225 -12.12 14.29 26.56
CA GLU A 225 -13.40 14.38 27.27
C GLU A 225 -14.51 13.70 26.48
N ILE A 226 -14.85 12.47 26.83
CA ILE A 226 -15.87 11.69 26.13
C ILE A 226 -17.09 11.50 27.02
N GLN A 227 -18.25 11.93 26.51
CA GLN A 227 -19.54 11.80 27.17
C GLN A 227 -20.07 10.35 27.09
N ASN A 228 -20.85 9.96 28.10
CA ASN A 228 -21.44 8.63 28.24
C ASN A 228 -20.41 7.47 28.27
N ASP A 229 -19.18 7.78 28.68
CA ASP A 229 -18.11 6.82 28.93
C ASP A 229 -18.02 6.53 30.44
N ALA A 230 -19.02 5.80 30.98
CA ALA A 230 -19.23 5.63 32.41
C ALA A 230 -18.02 5.07 33.20
N GLU A 231 -17.14 4.32 32.53
CA GLU A 231 -15.92 3.75 33.11
C GLU A 231 -14.63 4.40 32.57
N LYS A 232 -14.74 5.46 31.74
CA LYS A 232 -13.62 6.12 31.07
C LYS A 232 -12.77 5.19 30.19
N ASN A 233 -13.28 4.04 29.77
CA ASN A 233 -12.52 3.04 29.02
C ASN A 233 -12.12 3.58 27.63
N VAL A 234 -13.06 4.27 26.97
CA VAL A 234 -12.80 4.87 25.65
C VAL A 234 -11.83 6.04 25.80
N SER A 235 -12.05 6.90 26.80
CA SER A 235 -11.20 8.04 27.10
C SER A 235 -9.76 7.61 27.38
N TYR A 236 -9.57 6.57 28.20
CA TYR A 236 -8.27 6.00 28.51
C TYR A 236 -7.62 5.36 27.28
N THR A 237 -8.38 4.63 26.46
CA THR A 237 -7.86 4.02 25.23
C THR A 237 -7.36 5.07 24.25
N VAL A 238 -8.11 6.16 24.06
CA VAL A 238 -7.71 7.28 23.20
C VAL A 238 -6.44 7.95 23.74
N GLN A 239 -6.38 8.22 25.05
CA GLN A 239 -5.21 8.80 25.69
C GLN A 239 -3.96 7.91 25.53
N GLN A 240 -4.07 6.62 25.87
CA GLN A 240 -2.97 5.67 25.72
C GLN A 240 -2.49 5.56 24.27
N LEU A 241 -3.42 5.59 23.31
CA LEU A 241 -3.08 5.52 21.90
C LEU A 241 -2.25 6.74 21.47
N LEU A 242 -2.67 7.94 21.86
CA LEU A 242 -1.94 9.18 21.59
C LEU A 242 -0.56 9.18 22.25
N GLU A 243 -0.48 8.81 23.53
CA GLU A 243 0.77 8.72 24.28
C GLU A 243 1.71 7.66 23.68
N SER A 244 1.19 6.51 23.23
CA SER A 244 1.98 5.46 22.56
C SER A 244 2.61 5.94 21.25
N LYS A 245 2.00 6.94 20.61
CA LYS A 245 2.56 7.60 19.44
C LYS A 245 3.41 8.81 19.79
N GLY A 246 3.61 9.13 21.06
CA GLY A 246 4.46 10.22 21.52
C GLY A 246 3.80 11.61 21.48
N PHE A 247 2.45 11.68 21.47
CA PHE A 247 1.74 12.93 21.74
C PHE A 247 1.62 13.15 23.26
N VAL A 248 1.52 14.41 23.66
CA VAL A 248 1.36 14.77 25.07
C VAL A 248 -0.12 14.82 25.40
N CYS A 249 -0.57 14.03 26.38
CA CYS A 249 -1.93 14.07 26.87
C CYS A 249 -1.97 14.56 28.32
N GLY A 250 -2.96 15.39 28.66
CA GLY A 250 -3.16 15.85 30.02
C GLY A 250 -4.09 17.04 30.15
N ILE A 251 -4.54 17.27 31.38
CA ILE A 251 -5.47 18.34 31.73
C ILE A 251 -4.75 19.68 31.93
N LYS A 252 -3.43 19.65 32.17
CA LYS A 252 -2.64 20.86 32.42
C LYS A 252 -2.21 21.51 31.10
N ASN A 253 -2.76 22.68 30.81
CA ASN A 253 -2.45 23.52 29.65
C ASN A 253 -2.54 22.81 28.28
N PRO A 254 -3.65 22.11 27.97
CA PRO A 254 -3.85 21.54 26.64
C PRO A 254 -4.06 22.65 25.59
N ASN A 255 -3.53 22.44 24.39
CA ASN A 255 -3.78 23.27 23.23
C ASN A 255 -4.99 22.76 22.42
N PHE A 256 -5.34 21.49 22.59
CA PHE A 256 -6.41 20.81 21.85
C PHE A 256 -7.28 19.97 22.78
N LEU A 257 -8.56 19.86 22.42
CA LEU A 257 -9.54 19.01 23.11
C LEU A 257 -10.06 17.95 22.15
N ILE A 258 -9.95 16.68 22.52
CA ILE A 258 -10.68 15.59 21.88
C ILE A 258 -11.97 15.40 22.67
N SER A 259 -13.09 15.78 22.07
CA SER A 259 -14.40 15.67 22.68
C SER A 259 -15.35 14.83 21.84
N GLY A 260 -16.30 14.18 22.49
CA GLY A 260 -17.22 13.29 21.78
C GLY A 260 -18.20 12.57 22.69
N ASN A 261 -18.89 11.59 22.12
CA ASN A 261 -19.86 10.76 22.84
C ASN A 261 -19.80 9.31 22.40
N VAL A 262 -20.02 8.41 23.35
CA VAL A 262 -20.32 7.01 23.09
C VAL A 262 -21.81 6.79 23.30
N HIS A 263 -22.49 6.21 22.33
CA HIS A 263 -23.90 5.86 22.43
C HIS A 263 -24.07 4.36 22.31
N TYR A 264 -24.86 3.77 23.20
CA TYR A 264 -25.22 2.37 23.16
C TYR A 264 -26.73 2.25 22.99
N SER A 265 -27.15 1.56 21.94
CA SER A 265 -28.55 1.19 21.75
C SER A 265 -28.76 -0.26 22.17
N GLU A 266 -29.66 -0.47 23.12
CA GLU A 266 -29.99 -1.78 23.67
C GLU A 266 -31.23 -2.38 22.98
N SER A 267 -31.24 -3.69 22.81
CA SER A 267 -32.42 -4.42 22.38
C SER A 267 -32.44 -5.81 23.00
N LYS A 268 -33.63 -6.37 23.23
CA LYS A 268 -33.82 -7.69 23.84
C LYS A 268 -34.82 -8.49 23.03
N ASN A 269 -34.55 -9.79 22.90
CA ASN A 269 -35.48 -10.75 22.31
C ASN A 269 -35.39 -12.10 23.05
N ALA A 270 -36.06 -13.13 22.53
CA ALA A 270 -36.10 -14.45 23.14
C ALA A 270 -34.72 -15.14 23.27
N VAL A 271 -33.73 -14.74 22.46
CA VAL A 271 -32.39 -15.38 22.45
C VAL A 271 -31.36 -14.64 23.31
N GLY A 272 -31.66 -13.43 23.79
CA GLY A 272 -30.78 -12.69 24.70
C GLY A 272 -30.92 -11.16 24.59
N VAL A 273 -29.88 -10.49 25.09
CA VAL A 273 -29.75 -9.04 25.09
C VAL A 273 -28.65 -8.64 24.10
N PHE A 274 -28.88 -7.54 23.38
CA PHE A 274 -28.01 -7.03 22.33
C PHE A 274 -27.71 -5.57 22.56
N VAL A 275 -26.47 -5.19 22.32
CA VAL A 275 -25.97 -3.82 22.40
C VAL A 275 -25.38 -3.44 21.05
N ARG A 276 -25.73 -2.27 20.54
CA ARG A 276 -25.11 -1.69 19.34
C ARG A 276 -24.47 -0.35 19.71
N PRO A 277 -23.13 -0.27 19.73
CA PRO A 277 -22.46 0.98 20.01
C PRO A 277 -22.35 1.86 18.77
N ALA A 278 -22.23 3.15 19.02
CA ALA A 278 -21.80 4.18 18.09
C ALA A 278 -20.88 5.16 18.82
N ILE A 279 -19.86 5.65 18.14
CA ILE A 279 -18.92 6.64 18.68
C ILE A 279 -18.82 7.83 17.73
N SER A 280 -18.68 9.02 18.30
CA SER A 280 -18.36 10.24 17.57
C SER A 280 -17.36 11.04 18.39
N LEU A 281 -16.19 11.32 17.84
CA LEU A 281 -15.10 12.09 18.43
C LEU A 281 -14.70 13.21 17.47
N GLN A 282 -14.30 14.35 18.02
CA GLN A 282 -13.85 15.53 17.29
C GLN A 282 -12.68 16.17 18.03
N VAL A 283 -11.75 16.74 17.26
CA VAL A 283 -10.63 17.53 17.80
C VAL A 283 -10.98 19.01 17.64
N PHE A 284 -10.87 19.75 18.74
CA PHE A 284 -11.10 21.19 18.81
C PHE A 284 -9.82 21.94 19.16
N SER A 285 -9.64 23.12 18.59
CA SER A 285 -8.65 24.09 19.07
C SER A 285 -9.13 24.77 20.36
N LEU A 286 -8.25 24.88 21.36
CA LEU A 286 -8.53 25.60 22.61
C LEU A 286 -8.05 27.07 22.58
N ASP A 287 -7.77 27.61 21.41
CA ASP A 287 -7.41 29.01 21.19
C ASP A 287 -8.61 29.98 21.17
N GLY A 288 -9.82 29.48 21.42
CA GLY A 288 -11.07 30.25 21.41
C GLY A 288 -11.79 30.30 20.06
N SER A 289 -11.21 29.73 18.99
CA SER A 289 -11.89 29.58 17.69
C SER A 289 -12.99 28.52 17.71
N ASN A 290 -12.83 27.50 18.57
CA ASN A 290 -13.67 26.29 18.62
C ASN A 290 -13.80 25.60 17.25
N GLU A 291 -12.78 25.73 16.39
CA GLU A 291 -12.72 25.08 15.08
C GLU A 291 -12.58 23.56 15.24
N ILE A 292 -13.36 22.80 14.45
CA ILE A 292 -13.21 21.34 14.34
C ILE A 292 -12.06 21.05 13.38
N LEU A 293 -10.99 20.47 13.92
CA LEU A 293 -9.75 20.21 13.18
C LEU A 293 -9.66 18.77 12.64
N GLY A 294 -10.38 17.84 13.27
CA GLY A 294 -10.42 16.44 12.90
C GLY A 294 -11.63 15.74 13.51
N SER A 295 -12.05 14.61 12.94
CA SER A 295 -13.23 13.89 13.41
C SER A 295 -13.14 12.39 13.15
N TYR A 296 -13.68 11.60 14.08
CA TYR A 296 -13.84 10.17 13.97
C TYR A 296 -15.29 9.79 14.32
N SER A 297 -15.97 9.06 13.44
CA SER A 297 -17.30 8.54 13.74
C SER A 297 -17.48 7.13 13.22
N ARG A 298 -18.06 6.27 14.06
CA ARG A 298 -18.28 4.87 13.71
C ARG A 298 -19.58 4.35 14.30
N GLN A 299 -20.32 3.59 13.49
CA GLN A 299 -21.37 2.71 13.96
C GLN A 299 -20.89 1.27 13.86
N TYR A 300 -21.12 0.51 14.93
CA TYR A 300 -20.70 -0.87 15.01
C TYR A 300 -21.88 -1.83 14.78
N PRO A 301 -21.60 -3.11 14.49
CA PRO A 301 -22.62 -4.14 14.48
C PRO A 301 -23.22 -4.37 15.89
N LYS A 302 -24.26 -5.20 15.94
CA LYS A 302 -24.90 -5.62 17.20
C LYS A 302 -24.09 -6.72 17.86
N TYR A 303 -23.85 -6.59 19.16
CA TYR A 303 -23.18 -7.60 19.97
C TYR A 303 -24.15 -8.18 21.00
N GLY A 304 -24.27 -9.51 21.01
CA GLY A 304 -25.23 -10.23 21.83
C GLY A 304 -24.60 -11.03 22.96
N HIS A 305 -25.33 -11.10 24.09
CA HIS A 305 -25.04 -12.01 25.18
C HIS A 305 -26.32 -12.36 25.97
N ARG A 306 -26.26 -13.39 26.81
CA ARG A 306 -27.35 -13.75 27.74
C ARG A 306 -27.56 -12.70 28.84
N ASP A 307 -26.57 -11.85 29.06
CA ASP A 307 -26.48 -10.87 30.13
C ASP A 307 -26.02 -9.53 29.54
N LEU A 308 -26.63 -8.44 29.98
CA LEU A 308 -26.41 -7.10 29.44
C LEU A 308 -24.96 -6.65 29.65
N SER A 309 -24.38 -6.87 30.82
CA SER A 309 -23.00 -6.47 31.14
C SER A 309 -21.99 -7.13 30.20
N ASN A 310 -22.17 -8.41 29.89
CA ASN A 310 -21.32 -9.13 28.96
C ASN A 310 -21.54 -8.70 27.49
N ALA A 311 -22.75 -8.28 27.11
CA ALA A 311 -22.99 -7.70 25.78
C ALA A 311 -22.25 -6.35 25.62
N TYR A 312 -22.26 -5.52 26.68
CA TYR A 312 -21.44 -4.30 26.76
C TYR A 312 -19.94 -4.59 26.69
N ALA A 313 -19.44 -5.59 27.44
CA ALA A 313 -18.03 -5.94 27.43
C ALA A 313 -17.53 -6.32 26.02
N LYS A 314 -18.29 -7.16 25.28
CA LYS A 314 -17.97 -7.49 23.88
C LYS A 314 -17.96 -6.27 22.98
N ALA A 315 -18.99 -5.43 23.10
CA ALA A 315 -19.09 -4.19 22.34
C ALA A 315 -17.88 -3.27 22.56
N ARG A 316 -17.41 -3.16 23.81
CA ARG A 316 -16.24 -2.34 24.18
C ARG A 316 -14.93 -2.85 23.57
N VAL A 317 -14.67 -4.15 23.63
CA VAL A 317 -13.45 -4.74 23.04
C VAL A 317 -13.31 -4.39 21.56
N GLU A 318 -14.41 -4.45 20.81
CA GLU A 318 -14.41 -4.11 19.39
C GLU A 318 -14.23 -2.62 19.12
N ILE A 319 -14.79 -1.74 19.97
CA ILE A 319 -14.51 -0.29 19.91
C ILE A 319 -13.03 -0.04 20.15
N GLU A 320 -12.44 -0.62 21.20
CA GLU A 320 -11.03 -0.41 21.54
C GLU A 320 -10.09 -0.88 20.44
N LYS A 321 -10.38 -2.04 19.83
CA LYS A 321 -9.63 -2.58 18.70
C LYS A 321 -9.69 -1.61 17.51
N ASP A 322 -10.88 -1.20 17.12
CA ASP A 322 -11.10 -0.30 15.99
C ASP A 322 -10.47 1.09 16.23
N LEU A 323 -10.51 1.63 17.44
CA LEU A 323 -9.82 2.88 17.78
C LEU A 323 -8.30 2.75 17.63
N LYS A 324 -7.70 1.65 18.09
CA LYS A 324 -6.26 1.41 17.96
C LYS A 324 -5.81 1.30 16.51
N GLU A 325 -6.68 0.79 15.64
CA GLU A 325 -6.39 0.61 14.21
C GLU A 325 -6.63 1.90 13.40
N ASN A 326 -7.73 2.63 13.65
CA ASN A 326 -8.25 3.61 12.70
C ASN A 326 -8.31 5.06 13.22
N LEU A 327 -8.18 5.29 14.53
CA LEU A 327 -8.45 6.62 15.11
C LEU A 327 -7.48 7.67 14.59
N LEU A 328 -6.17 7.41 14.68
CA LEU A 328 -5.15 8.43 14.40
C LEU A 328 -5.15 8.87 12.94
N ASP A 329 -5.32 7.93 12.01
CA ASP A 329 -5.43 8.20 10.58
C ASP A 329 -6.68 9.04 10.24
N SER A 330 -7.71 8.96 11.09
CA SER A 330 -8.93 9.77 10.93
C SER A 330 -8.80 11.16 11.57
N LEU A 331 -7.98 11.28 12.61
CA LEU A 331 -7.74 12.57 13.26
C LEU A 331 -6.73 13.41 12.48
N PHE A 332 -5.64 12.83 11.97
CA PHE A 332 -4.50 13.57 11.41
C PHE A 332 -4.32 13.42 9.90
#